data_AF-A0A0K1Q2P0-F1
#
_entry.id   AF-A0A0K1Q2P0-F1
#
_cell.length_a   1.000
_cell.length_b   1.000
_cell.length_c   1.000
_cell.angle_alpha   90.00
_cell.angle_beta   90.00
_cell.angle_gamma   90.00
#
_symmetry.space_group_name_H-M   'P 1'
#
loop_
_entity.id
_entity.type
_entity.pdbx_description
1 polymer ?
#
loop_
_entity_poly.entity_id
_entity_poly.type
_entity_poly.pdbx_seq_one_letter_code
_entity_poly.pdbx_strand_id
1 'polypeptide(L)'
;MLPIYRVTKYDPSIRASSGLYDEWTSVSDVGRSFAGRVVTDADYLAVEDAYVESVRRLMRAASVNELVVKLCDAPRCQAREGPRGLRR
;
A
#
# COMPACT_ATOMS: atom_id res chain seq x y z
N MET A 1 12.72 17.37 12.91
CA MET A 1 11.49 16.59 12.59
C MET A 1 11.73 15.97 11.23
N LEU A 2 11.69 14.64 11.11
CA LEU A 2 11.82 14.00 9.80
C LEU A 2 10.50 14.17 9.02
N PRO A 3 10.54 14.44 7.71
CA PRO A 3 9.33 14.54 6.90
C PRO A 3 8.56 13.21 6.88
N ILE A 4 7.24 13.29 7.07
CA ILE A 4 6.34 12.14 6.94
C ILE A 4 5.79 12.14 5.52
N TYR A 5 6.11 11.09 4.76
CA TYR A 5 5.57 10.89 3.42
C TYR A 5 4.42 9.88 3.46
N ARG A 6 3.25 10.29 2.95
CA ARG A 6 2.13 9.38 2.69
C ARG A 6 2.11 9.09 1.19
N VAL A 7 2.37 7.84 0.83
CA VAL A 7 2.32 7.35 -0.54
C VAL A 7 1.06 6.50 -0.70
N THR A 8 0.22 6.82 -1.68
CA THR A 8 -1.00 6.07 -2.01
C THR A 8 -1.00 5.73 -3.50
N LYS A 9 -1.48 4.53 -3.87
CA LYS A 9 -1.66 4.16 -5.29
C LYS A 9 -2.67 5.04 -5.98
N TYR A 10 -3.77 5.30 -5.30
CA TYR A 10 -4.88 6.06 -5.87
C TYR A 10 -4.73 7.54 -5.54
N ASP A 11 -5.13 8.39 -6.48
CA ASP A 11 -5.32 9.80 -6.21
C ASP A 11 -6.48 9.95 -5.21
N PRO A 12 -6.25 10.50 -4.01
CA PRO A 12 -7.30 10.66 -3.02
C PRO A 12 -8.43 11.61 -3.47
N SER A 13 -8.21 12.44 -4.48
CA SER A 13 -9.20 13.40 -5.01
C SER A 13 -10.33 12.74 -5.82
N ILE A 14 -10.07 11.57 -6.42
CA ILE A 14 -11.03 10.85 -7.27
C ILE A 14 -11.83 9.78 -6.51
N ARG A 15 -11.72 9.77 -5.17
CA ARG A 15 -12.45 8.82 -4.33
C ARG A 15 -13.94 9.17 -4.35
N ALA A 16 -14.78 8.24 -4.80
CA ALA A 16 -16.23 8.42 -4.81
C ALA A 16 -16.76 8.61 -3.39
N SER A 17 -17.97 9.18 -3.26
CA SER A 17 -18.65 9.37 -1.97
C SER A 17 -18.89 8.05 -1.22
N SER A 18 -18.94 6.92 -1.93
CA SER A 18 -19.00 5.56 -1.39
C SER A 18 -17.67 5.06 -0.80
N GLY A 19 -16.59 5.82 -0.97
CA GLY A 19 -15.24 5.45 -0.56
C GLY A 19 -14.50 4.53 -1.54
N LEU A 20 -15.13 4.20 -2.68
CA LEU A 20 -14.56 3.37 -3.76
C LEU A 20 -13.87 4.23 -4.83
N TYR A 21 -13.01 3.59 -5.62
CA TYR A 21 -12.44 4.16 -6.83
C TYR A 21 -13.15 3.56 -8.03
N ASP A 22 -13.40 4.37 -9.07
CA ASP A 22 -13.93 3.89 -10.36
C ASP A 22 -12.81 3.27 -11.22
N GLU A 23 -12.01 2.41 -10.59
CA GLU A 23 -10.86 1.71 -11.14
C GLU A 23 -10.79 0.32 -10.50
N TRP A 24 -10.03 -0.59 -11.12
CA TRP A 24 -9.81 -1.90 -10.53
C TRP A 24 -8.94 -1.78 -9.27
N THR A 25 -9.36 -2.50 -8.23
CA THR A 25 -8.77 -2.34 -6.90
C THR A 25 -8.05 -3.57 -6.39
N SER A 26 -8.32 -4.74 -6.97
CA SER A 26 -7.90 -6.03 -6.43
C SER A 26 -7.74 -7.11 -7.50
N VAL A 27 -7.13 -8.24 -7.14
CA VAL A 27 -7.02 -9.42 -8.01
C VAL A 27 -8.40 -9.96 -8.44
N SER A 28 -9.45 -9.82 -7.63
CA SER A 28 -10.79 -10.25 -8.01
C SER A 28 -11.42 -9.41 -9.14
N ASP A 29 -10.77 -8.31 -9.53
CA ASP A 29 -11.17 -7.49 -10.67
C ASP A 29 -10.54 -7.95 -12.00
N VAL A 30 -9.62 -8.92 -11.99
CA VAL A 30 -9.10 -9.54 -13.21
C VAL A 30 -10.24 -10.16 -14.01
N GLY A 31 -10.24 -9.93 -15.33
CA GLY A 31 -11.30 -10.34 -16.24
C GLY A 31 -12.51 -9.38 -16.29
N ARG A 32 -12.60 -8.39 -15.39
CA ARG A 32 -13.61 -7.32 -15.45
C ARG A 32 -13.11 -6.18 -16.35
N SER A 33 -14.05 -5.36 -16.84
CA SER A 33 -13.76 -4.21 -17.70
C SER A 33 -13.88 -2.90 -16.92
N PHE A 34 -12.86 -2.05 -17.06
CA PHE A 34 -12.82 -0.69 -16.51
C PHE A 34 -12.42 0.27 -17.62
N ALA A 35 -13.15 1.38 -17.78
CA ALA A 35 -12.95 2.35 -18.86
C ALA A 35 -12.81 1.71 -20.27
N GLY A 36 -13.54 0.61 -20.52
CA GLY A 36 -13.53 -0.10 -21.81
C GLY A 36 -12.37 -1.08 -22.02
N ARG A 37 -11.49 -1.28 -21.02
CA ARG A 37 -10.38 -2.23 -21.06
C ARG A 37 -10.59 -3.36 -20.05
N VAL A 38 -10.43 -4.60 -20.50
CA VAL A 38 -10.40 -5.77 -19.61
C VAL A 38 -9.06 -5.83 -18.88
N VAL A 39 -9.10 -6.00 -17.57
CA VAL A 39 -7.91 -6.19 -16.73
C VAL A 39 -7.41 -7.62 -16.91
N THR A 40 -6.15 -7.77 -17.31
CA THR A 40 -5.50 -9.08 -17.47
C THR A 40 -4.64 -9.45 -16.28
N ASP A 41 -4.28 -10.72 -16.15
CA ASP A 41 -3.29 -11.18 -15.16
C ASP A 41 -1.96 -10.42 -15.31
N ALA A 42 -1.54 -10.15 -16.55
CA ALA A 42 -0.32 -9.41 -16.84
C ALA A 42 -0.40 -7.96 -16.33
N ASP A 43 -1.56 -7.31 -16.48
CA ASP A 43 -1.79 -5.96 -15.96
C ASP A 43 -1.73 -5.93 -14.43
N TYR A 44 -2.35 -6.93 -13.79
CA TYR A 44 -2.31 -7.08 -12.34
C TYR A 44 -0.87 -7.26 -11.83
N LEU A 45 -0.13 -8.22 -12.40
CA LEU A 45 1.26 -8.51 -12.02
C LEU A 45 2.19 -7.32 -12.26
N ALA A 46 2.02 -6.61 -13.38
CA ALA A 46 2.82 -5.42 -13.67
C ALA A 46 2.67 -4.33 -12.59
N VAL A 47 1.47 -4.17 -12.02
CA VAL A 47 1.22 -3.23 -10.93
C VAL A 47 1.77 -3.73 -9.59
N GLU A 48 1.62 -5.01 -9.27
CA GLU A 48 2.23 -5.61 -8.06
C GLU A 48 3.76 -5.47 -8.08
N ASP A 49 4.40 -5.72 -9.23
CA ASP A 49 5.83 -5.51 -9.41
C ASP A 49 6.24 -4.03 -9.22
N ALA A 50 5.43 -3.10 -9.74
CA ALA A 50 5.67 -1.67 -9.57
C ALA A 50 5.61 -1.24 -8.08
N TYR A 51 4.75 -1.86 -7.27
CA TYR A 51 4.72 -1.64 -5.82
C TYR A 51 5.98 -2.14 -5.13
N VAL A 52 6.39 -3.37 -5.41
CA VAL A 52 7.62 -3.94 -4.83
C VAL A 52 8.83 -3.09 -5.19
N GLU A 53 8.93 -2.66 -6.44
CA GLU A 53 10.03 -1.80 -6.89
C GLU A 53 9.98 -0.41 -6.25
N SER A 54 8.80 0.15 -6.04
CA SER A 54 8.63 1.43 -5.31
C SER A 54 9.16 1.32 -3.87
N VAL A 55 8.83 0.24 -3.16
CA VAL A 55 9.35 -0.03 -1.81
C VAL A 55 10.87 -0.15 -1.83
N ARG A 56 11.43 -0.91 -2.78
CA ARG A 56 12.90 -1.05 -2.94
C ARG A 56 13.58 0.28 -3.20
N ARG A 57 12.99 1.16 -4.02
CA ARG A 57 13.52 2.52 -4.27
C ARG A 57 13.53 3.38 -3.02
N LEU A 58 12.44 3.33 -2.24
CA LEU A 58 12.35 4.04 -0.97
C LEU A 58 13.38 3.54 0.04
N MET A 59 13.55 2.21 0.16
CA MET A 59 14.59 1.62 1.00
C MET A 59 15.99 2.10 0.62
N ARG A 60 16.33 2.09 -0.68
CA ARG A 60 17.60 2.62 -1.18
C ARG A 60 17.78 4.10 -0.86
N ALA A 61 16.77 4.93 -1.12
CA ALA A 61 16.81 6.36 -0.84
C ALA A 61 16.97 6.67 0.66
N ALA A 62 16.41 5.82 1.52
CA ALA A 62 16.48 5.95 2.97
C ALA A 62 17.67 5.21 3.60
N SER A 63 18.53 4.54 2.81
CA SER A 63 19.60 3.67 3.31
C SER A 63 19.13 2.59 4.29
N VAL A 64 17.94 2.03 4.06
CA VAL A 64 17.36 0.93 4.84
C VAL A 64 17.72 -0.39 4.18
N ASN A 65 18.38 -1.28 4.92
CA ASN A 65 18.88 -2.56 4.39
C ASN A 65 17.92 -3.74 4.63
N GLU A 66 16.99 -3.61 5.58
CA GLU A 66 16.05 -4.67 5.94
C GLU A 66 14.66 -4.09 6.17
N LEU A 67 13.63 -4.76 5.63
CA LEU A 67 12.22 -4.44 5.83
C LEU A 67 11.48 -5.73 6.18
N VAL A 68 10.77 -5.72 7.31
CA VAL A 68 9.91 -6.84 7.72
C VAL A 68 8.46 -6.44 7.50
N VAL A 69 7.78 -7.14 6.60
CA VAL A 69 6.33 -7.01 6.41
C VAL A 69 5.63 -7.94 7.39
N LYS A 70 4.76 -7.38 8.24
CA LYS A 70 3.92 -8.16 9.14
C LYS A 70 2.47 -7.99 8.73
N LEU A 71 1.80 -9.11 8.49
CA LEU A 71 0.37 -9.13 8.32
C LEU A 71 -0.28 -8.81 9.67
N CYS A 72 -1.13 -7.78 9.71
CA CYS A 72 -1.74 -7.27 10.94
C CYS A 72 -3.24 -7.55 10.94
N ASP A 73 -3.62 -8.82 11.08
CA ASP A 73 -5.02 -9.24 11.05
C ASP A 73 -5.63 -9.38 12.46
N ALA A 74 -4.85 -9.11 13.51
CA ALA A 74 -5.27 -9.26 14.89
C ALA A 74 -5.49 -7.90 15.59
N PRO A 75 -6.45 -7.80 16.55
CA PRO A 75 -6.67 -6.60 17.36
C PRO A 75 -5.44 -6.15 18.16
N ARG A 76 -4.39 -6.98 18.23
CA ARG A 76 -3.11 -6.67 18.89
C ARG A 76 -2.16 -5.78 18.09
N CYS A 77 -2.30 -5.64 16.76
CA CYS A 77 -1.42 -4.76 15.97
C CYS A 77 -1.74 -3.26 16.13
N GLN A 78 -2.92 -2.90 16.65
CA GLN A 78 -3.32 -1.50 16.84
C GLN A 78 -2.77 -0.89 18.14
N ALA A 79 -2.10 -1.68 18.98
CA ALA A 79 -1.42 -1.15 20.15
C ALA A 79 -0.22 -0.32 19.69
N ARG A 80 -0.35 1.01 19.71
CA ARG A 80 0.81 1.89 19.71
C ARG A 80 1.74 1.43 20.82
N GLU A 81 2.90 0.88 20.49
CA GLU A 81 3.97 0.73 21.49
C GLU A 81 4.39 2.15 21.90
N GLY A 82 3.74 2.68 22.93
CA GLY A 82 4.25 3.82 23.68
C GLY A 82 5.56 3.42 24.37
N PRO A 83 6.45 4.39 24.66
CA PRO A 83 7.73 4.08 25.27
C PRO A 83 7.50 3.29 26.57
N ARG A 84 8.08 2.08 26.63
CA ARG A 84 8.10 1.26 27.84
C ARG A 84 8.68 2.12 28.96
N GLY A 85 7.85 2.40 29.95
CA GLY A 85 8.17 3.31 31.05
C GLY A 85 9.55 3.04 31.63
N LEU A 86 10.34 4.11 31.74
CA LEU A 86 11.52 4.14 32.58
C LEU A 86 11.02 4.07 34.03
N ARG A 87 10.96 2.86 34.60
CA ARG A 87 10.90 2.71 36.06
C ARG A 87 12.32 2.91 36.59
N ARG A 88 12.53 4.02 37.28
CA ARG A 88 13.46 4.11 38.41
C ARG A 88 12.68 4.68 39.59
#